data_AF-H6RAD2-F1
#
_entry.id   AF-H6RAD2-F1
#
_cell.length_a   1.000
_cell.length_b   1.000
_cell.length_c   1.000
_cell.angle_alpha   90.00
_cell.angle_beta   90.00
_cell.angle_gamma   90.00
#
_symmetry.space_group_name_H-M   'P 1'
#
loop_
_entity.id
_entity.type
_entity.pdbx_description
1 polymer ?
#
loop_
_entity_poly.entity_id
_entity_poly.type
_entity_poly.pdbx_seq_one_letter_code
_entity_poly.pdbx_strand_id
1 'polypeptide(L)'
;MACWFAVVADAELLGDLRERVLDEAEPLAGLLRTCLALGAVTGSKQLRLWAAQELKGYQKTAEVPAYRKLLLPLAADTISPFGEVILGQSLPRPMIPAEGERLIPERLPILLPIEHLAGMAGAGDEHKVEHPNCAYVASMWNQQRSEDNPRISQLYYKLPSTALLGVLSIVRTTLVEMVMDMAKDVPLHQLPSRKQADAAVHVHVNGSQYNVNVDTNAGIIGQGTHASQTQTGVPDHTATPPATHV
;
A
#
# COMPACT_ATOMS: atom_id res chain seq x y z
N MET A 1 42.84 4.45 5.60
CA MET A 1 42.27 3.93 6.87
C MET A 1 40.76 4.18 6.99
N ALA A 2 40.20 5.28 6.45
CA ALA A 2 38.74 5.54 6.47
C ALA A 2 37.87 4.57 5.63
N CYS A 3 38.40 4.07 4.51
CA CYS A 3 37.65 3.17 3.61
C CYS A 3 37.35 1.78 4.24
N TRP A 4 38.17 1.33 5.19
CA TRP A 4 38.00 0.01 5.82
C TRP A 4 36.97 0.03 6.95
N PHE A 5 36.94 1.10 7.76
CA PHE A 5 35.93 1.28 8.80
C PHE A 5 34.51 1.45 8.23
N ALA A 6 34.36 2.15 7.11
CA ALA A 6 33.06 2.30 6.45
C ALA A 6 32.52 0.96 5.92
N VAL A 7 33.38 0.13 5.30
CA VAL A 7 32.98 -1.18 4.75
C VAL A 7 32.58 -2.18 5.83
N VAL A 8 33.23 -2.15 7.00
CA VAL A 8 32.85 -3.00 8.15
C VAL A 8 31.51 -2.57 8.75
N ALA A 9 31.30 -1.26 8.93
CA ALA A 9 30.02 -0.72 9.42
C ALA A 9 28.86 -1.01 8.46
N ASP A 10 29.09 -0.98 7.14
CA ASP A 10 28.07 -1.29 6.15
C ASP A 10 27.70 -2.78 6.13
N ALA A 11 28.67 -3.69 6.35
CA ALA A 11 28.44 -5.13 6.38
C ALA A 11 27.67 -5.60 7.63
N GLU A 12 27.79 -4.91 8.75
CA GLU A 12 27.03 -5.18 9.98
C GLU A 12 25.53 -4.87 9.83
N LEU A 13 25.15 -3.99 8.89
CA LEU A 13 23.74 -3.58 8.71
C LEU A 13 22.76 -4.74 8.51
N LEU A 14 23.13 -5.75 7.72
CA LEU A 14 22.26 -6.92 7.51
C LEU A 14 22.24 -7.82 8.74
N GLY A 15 23.37 -8.00 9.44
CA GLY A 15 23.45 -8.76 10.68
C GLY A 15 22.57 -8.15 11.77
N ASP A 16 22.73 -6.84 12.02
CA ASP A 16 21.96 -6.07 12.98
C ASP A 16 20.47 -6.11 12.67
N LEU A 17 20.10 -5.96 11.39
CA LEU A 17 18.70 -5.99 10.97
C LEU A 17 18.08 -7.38 11.18
N ARG A 18 18.82 -8.46 10.95
CA ARG A 18 18.34 -9.85 11.16
C ARG A 18 18.02 -10.13 12.62
N GLU A 19 18.82 -9.60 13.55
CA GLU A 19 18.57 -9.78 14.97
C GLU A 19 17.38 -8.93 15.43
N ARG A 20 17.38 -7.64 15.08
CA ARG A 20 16.38 -6.66 15.54
C ARG A 20 15.00 -6.87 14.93
N VAL A 21 14.90 -7.43 13.72
CA VAL A 21 13.59 -7.60 13.06
C VAL A 21 12.70 -8.63 13.78
N LEU A 22 13.30 -9.58 14.50
CA LEU A 22 12.59 -10.59 15.29
C LEU A 22 12.22 -10.09 16.69
N ASP A 23 12.75 -8.95 17.12
CA ASP A 23 12.39 -8.32 18.38
C ASP A 23 11.11 -7.49 18.20
N GLU A 24 10.04 -7.90 18.87
CA GLU A 24 8.75 -7.20 18.86
C GLU A 24 8.80 -5.85 19.57
N ALA A 25 9.77 -5.64 20.48
CA ALA A 25 9.97 -4.37 21.16
C ALA A 25 10.63 -3.31 20.27
N GLU A 26 11.32 -3.72 19.19
CA GLU A 26 12.01 -2.79 18.29
C GLU A 26 11.01 -1.92 17.52
N PRO A 27 11.13 -0.58 17.57
CA PRO A 27 10.25 0.29 16.81
C PRO A 27 10.40 0.09 15.30
N LEU A 28 9.29 -0.15 14.61
CA LEU A 28 9.27 -0.42 13.17
C LEU A 28 9.96 0.69 12.34
N ALA A 29 9.85 1.94 12.76
CA ALA A 29 10.53 3.05 12.12
C ALA A 29 12.06 2.96 12.22
N GLY A 30 12.59 2.44 13.32
CA GLY A 30 14.02 2.16 13.47
C GLY A 30 14.50 1.12 12.45
N LEU A 31 13.75 0.02 12.31
CA LEU A 31 14.05 -1.05 11.36
C LEU A 31 13.98 -0.57 9.90
N LEU A 32 12.98 0.25 9.56
CA LEU A 32 12.85 0.84 8.22
C LEU A 32 13.97 1.86 7.90
N ARG A 33 14.49 2.58 8.90
CA ARG A 33 15.67 3.44 8.71
C ARG A 33 16.92 2.60 8.40
N THR A 34 17.08 1.45 9.03
CA THR A 34 18.13 0.48 8.64
C THR A 34 17.94 -0.01 7.20
N CYS A 35 16.69 -0.24 6.77
CA CYS A 35 16.40 -0.60 5.37
C CYS A 35 16.79 0.51 4.37
N LEU A 36 16.61 1.79 4.72
CA LEU A 36 17.09 2.91 3.90
C LEU A 36 18.62 2.88 3.73
N ALA A 37 19.34 2.65 4.83
CA ALA A 37 20.79 2.54 4.82
C ALA A 37 21.24 1.33 3.98
N LEU A 38 20.64 0.16 4.22
CA LEU A 38 20.90 -1.07 3.48
C LEU A 38 20.64 -0.89 1.98
N GLY A 39 19.53 -0.27 1.60
CA GLY A 39 19.23 0.03 0.20
C GLY A 39 20.19 1.04 -0.44
N ALA A 40 20.81 1.93 0.35
CA ALA A 40 21.83 2.85 -0.15
C ALA A 40 23.14 2.12 -0.44
N VAL A 41 23.63 1.30 0.50
CA VAL A 41 24.91 0.59 0.37
C VAL A 41 24.85 -0.53 -0.67
N THR A 42 23.71 -1.21 -0.79
CA THR A 42 23.48 -2.25 -1.82
C THR A 42 23.13 -1.67 -3.19
N GLY A 43 22.79 -0.39 -3.27
CA GLY A 43 22.29 0.26 -4.48
C GLY A 43 20.85 -0.12 -4.87
N SER A 44 20.09 -0.81 -4.01
CA SER A 44 18.68 -1.11 -4.25
C SER A 44 17.82 0.15 -4.14
N LYS A 45 17.31 0.62 -5.29
CA LYS A 45 16.37 1.74 -5.35
C LYS A 45 14.99 1.33 -4.83
N GLN A 46 14.59 0.07 -5.03
CA GLN A 46 13.29 -0.43 -4.61
C GLN A 46 13.18 -0.49 -3.09
N LEU A 47 14.20 -1.03 -2.41
CA LEU A 47 14.24 -1.10 -0.95
C LEU A 47 14.19 0.31 -0.33
N ARG A 48 14.96 1.24 -0.88
CA ARG A 48 14.94 2.64 -0.42
C ARG A 48 13.59 3.31 -0.63
N LEU A 49 12.96 3.09 -1.79
CA LEU A 49 11.67 3.70 -2.10
C LEU A 49 10.58 3.19 -1.15
N TRP A 50 10.46 1.87 -1.00
CA TRP A 50 9.49 1.26 -0.10
C TRP A 50 9.69 1.74 1.35
N ALA A 51 10.92 1.64 1.88
CA ALA A 51 11.19 2.08 3.25
C ALA A 51 10.92 3.58 3.43
N ALA A 52 11.23 4.42 2.43
CA ALA A 52 10.92 5.84 2.48
C ALA A 52 9.41 6.11 2.48
N GLN A 53 8.62 5.37 1.70
CA GLN A 53 7.16 5.52 1.65
C GLN A 53 6.50 5.05 2.94
N GLU A 54 6.96 3.94 3.52
CA GLU A 54 6.49 3.48 4.84
C GLU A 54 6.78 4.52 5.92
N LEU A 55 7.98 5.12 5.91
CA LEU A 55 8.41 6.12 6.89
C LEU A 55 7.79 7.50 6.71
N LYS A 56 7.56 7.95 5.47
CA LYS A 56 7.12 9.33 5.16
C LYS A 56 5.66 9.40 4.74
N GLY A 57 5.01 8.25 4.58
CA GLY A 57 3.70 8.15 3.96
C GLY A 57 3.77 8.12 2.44
N TYR A 58 2.61 7.83 1.85
CA TYR A 58 2.40 7.68 0.43
C TYR A 58 1.78 8.96 -0.15
N GLN A 59 2.12 9.27 -1.40
CA GLN A 59 1.46 10.36 -2.13
C GLN A 59 0.03 9.97 -2.49
N LYS A 60 -0.86 10.96 -2.64
CA LYS A 60 -2.29 10.73 -2.95
C LYS A 60 -2.53 9.92 -4.22
N THR A 61 -1.65 10.03 -5.20
CA THR A 61 -1.73 9.33 -6.49
C THR A 61 -0.83 8.10 -6.56
N ALA A 62 -0.07 7.80 -5.51
CA ALA A 62 0.82 6.65 -5.51
C ALA A 62 0.01 5.37 -5.39
N GLU A 63 0.43 4.34 -6.14
CA GLU A 63 0.00 3.00 -5.83
C GLU A 63 0.59 2.58 -4.48
N VAL A 64 -0.24 1.95 -3.66
CA VAL A 64 0.14 1.47 -2.33
C VAL A 64 0.07 -0.06 -2.27
N PRO A 65 0.93 -0.70 -1.46
CA PRO A 65 0.85 -2.13 -1.21
C PRO A 65 -0.53 -2.59 -0.77
N ALA A 66 -0.89 -3.85 -1.05
CA ALA A 66 -2.23 -4.37 -0.77
C ALA A 66 -2.63 -4.24 0.72
N TYR A 67 -1.66 -4.42 1.64
CA TYR A 67 -1.87 -4.27 3.07
C TYR A 67 -2.17 -2.82 3.51
N ARG A 68 -1.91 -1.81 2.65
CA ARG A 68 -2.32 -0.41 2.88
C ARG A 68 -3.74 -0.12 2.43
N LYS A 69 -4.48 -1.07 1.83
CA LYS A 69 -5.85 -0.88 1.33
C LYS A 69 -6.85 -1.60 2.25
N LEU A 70 -7.49 -0.85 3.14
CA LEU A 70 -8.38 -1.41 4.17
C LEU A 70 -9.83 -1.44 3.72
N LEU A 71 -10.51 -2.56 3.97
CA LEU A 71 -11.97 -2.64 3.91
C LEU A 71 -12.52 -2.18 5.26
N LEU A 72 -13.11 -0.99 5.29
CA LEU A 72 -13.58 -0.36 6.52
C LEU A 72 -15.10 -0.19 6.50
N PRO A 73 -15.78 -0.39 7.64
CA PRO A 73 -17.21 -0.11 7.74
C PRO A 73 -17.48 1.39 7.57
N LEU A 74 -18.50 1.70 6.77
CA LEU A 74 -19.02 3.06 6.65
C LEU A 74 -19.98 3.34 7.80
N ALA A 75 -19.95 4.56 8.30
CA ALA A 75 -20.86 5.02 9.34
C ALA A 75 -21.32 6.45 9.08
N ALA A 76 -22.45 6.80 9.68
CA ALA A 76 -22.95 8.16 9.69
C ALA A 76 -23.35 8.63 11.08
N ASP A 77 -23.22 9.93 11.26
CA ASP A 77 -23.94 10.67 12.29
C ASP A 77 -25.18 11.28 11.62
N THR A 78 -26.32 11.18 12.29
CA THR A 78 -27.61 11.68 11.77
C THR A 78 -28.30 12.61 12.75
N ILE A 79 -29.16 13.47 12.22
CA ILE A 79 -30.00 14.40 12.99
C ILE A 79 -31.45 14.11 12.62
N SER A 80 -32.26 13.74 13.61
CA SER A 80 -33.69 13.51 13.42
C SER A 80 -34.43 14.83 13.12
N PRO A 81 -35.64 14.79 12.53
CA PRO A 81 -36.45 15.99 12.33
C PRO A 81 -36.74 16.79 13.62
N PHE A 82 -36.71 16.12 14.78
CA PHE A 82 -36.90 16.72 16.10
C PHE A 82 -35.60 17.22 16.75
N GLY A 83 -34.47 17.16 16.03
CA GLY A 83 -33.17 17.67 16.47
C GLY A 83 -32.32 16.69 17.27
N GLU A 84 -32.74 15.43 17.42
CA GLU A 84 -31.94 14.42 18.13
C GLU A 84 -30.75 13.98 17.27
N VAL A 85 -29.57 13.91 17.89
CA VAL A 85 -28.34 13.47 17.21
C VAL A 85 -28.07 12.01 17.53
N ILE A 86 -27.95 11.18 16.49
CA ILE A 86 -27.56 9.78 16.61
C ILE A 86 -26.18 9.62 15.98
N LEU A 87 -25.21 9.14 16.75
CA LEU A 87 -23.83 9.02 16.34
C LEU A 87 -23.46 7.59 15.97
N GLY A 88 -22.54 7.45 15.00
CA GLY A 88 -21.85 6.18 14.75
C GLY A 88 -22.74 5.08 14.19
N GLN A 89 -23.84 5.42 13.51
CA GLN A 89 -24.72 4.43 12.92
C GLN A 89 -23.99 3.71 11.79
N SER A 90 -23.91 2.38 11.86
CA SER A 90 -23.34 1.58 10.77
C SER A 90 -24.21 1.70 9.52
N LEU A 91 -23.57 1.93 8.38
CA LEU A 91 -24.25 2.10 7.10
C LEU A 91 -23.86 0.97 6.14
N PRO A 92 -24.78 0.04 5.85
CA PRO A 92 -24.64 -0.88 4.74
C PRO A 92 -24.46 -0.14 3.42
N ARG A 93 -23.47 -0.54 2.63
CA ARG A 93 -23.15 0.04 1.31
C ARG A 93 -24.35 0.15 0.36
N PRO A 94 -25.22 -0.89 0.24
CA PRO A 94 -26.40 -0.83 -0.64
C PRO A 94 -27.43 0.25 -0.27
N MET A 95 -27.33 0.85 0.92
CA MET A 95 -28.21 1.97 1.30
C MET A 95 -27.76 3.29 0.69
N ILE A 96 -26.49 3.41 0.28
CA ILE A 96 -25.94 4.60 -0.37
C ILE A 96 -26.61 4.74 -1.75
N PRO A 97 -27.02 5.95 -2.17
CA PRO A 97 -27.51 6.15 -3.53
C PRO A 97 -26.47 5.70 -4.57
N ALA A 98 -26.93 5.07 -5.65
CA ALA A 98 -26.07 4.44 -6.66
C ALA A 98 -25.00 5.37 -7.25
N GLU A 99 -25.30 6.67 -7.37
CA GLU A 99 -24.32 7.68 -7.81
C GLU A 99 -23.20 7.89 -6.77
N GLY A 100 -23.53 7.85 -5.49
CA GLY A 100 -22.59 8.03 -4.39
C GLY A 100 -21.75 6.79 -4.12
N GLU A 101 -22.30 5.61 -4.38
CA GLU A 101 -21.58 4.34 -4.22
C GLU A 101 -20.29 4.30 -5.07
N ARG A 102 -20.31 4.93 -6.25
CA ARG A 102 -19.16 5.04 -7.16
C ARG A 102 -18.11 6.04 -6.69
N LEU A 103 -18.49 7.01 -5.85
CA LEU A 103 -17.62 8.09 -5.39
C LEU A 103 -16.89 7.75 -4.09
N ILE A 104 -17.39 6.74 -3.36
CA ILE A 104 -16.81 6.26 -2.13
C ILE A 104 -16.11 4.93 -2.46
N PRO A 105 -14.80 4.79 -2.23
CA PRO A 105 -14.10 3.55 -2.55
C PRO A 105 -14.52 2.41 -1.62
N GLU A 106 -14.44 1.15 -2.04
CA GLU A 106 -14.71 0.04 -1.13
C GLU A 106 -13.54 -0.19 -0.17
N ARG A 107 -12.32 -0.04 -0.70
CA ARG A 107 -11.08 -0.12 0.06
C ARG A 107 -10.46 1.25 0.17
N LEU A 108 -10.25 1.70 1.40
CA LEU A 108 -9.63 2.99 1.68
C LEU A 108 -8.09 2.83 1.71
N PRO A 109 -7.33 3.55 0.87
CA PRO A 109 -5.89 3.55 0.96
C PRO A 109 -5.42 4.37 2.18
N ILE A 110 -4.58 3.76 3.02
CA ILE A 110 -3.99 4.38 4.20
C ILE A 110 -2.60 4.91 3.85
N LEU A 111 -2.54 6.23 3.63
CA LEU A 111 -1.35 6.91 3.13
C LEU A 111 -0.41 7.43 4.22
N LEU A 112 -0.82 7.35 5.49
CA LEU A 112 -0.07 7.97 6.59
C LEU A 112 1.25 7.23 6.89
N PRO A 113 2.27 7.95 7.41
CA PRO A 113 3.51 7.35 7.92
C PRO A 113 3.28 6.25 8.96
N ILE A 114 4.17 5.26 9.01
CA ILE A 114 4.06 4.15 9.95
C ILE A 114 4.06 4.59 11.43
N GLU A 115 4.84 5.62 11.78
CA GLU A 115 4.86 6.17 13.15
C GLU A 115 3.52 6.83 13.50
N HIS A 116 2.85 7.44 12.53
CA HIS A 116 1.51 7.99 12.73
C HIS A 116 0.49 6.86 12.94
N LEU A 117 0.56 5.78 12.15
CA LEU A 117 -0.30 4.61 12.35
C LEU A 117 -0.10 3.98 13.73
N ALA A 118 1.15 3.87 14.19
CA ALA A 118 1.47 3.38 15.53
C ALA A 118 0.91 4.29 16.64
N GLY A 119 1.04 5.61 16.48
CA GLY A 119 0.44 6.57 17.41
C GLY A 119 -1.08 6.47 17.47
N MET A 120 -1.75 6.37 16.30
CA MET A 120 -3.20 6.19 16.22
C MET A 120 -3.64 4.86 16.85
N ALA A 121 -2.93 3.77 16.59
CA ALA A 121 -3.25 2.47 17.17
C ALA A 121 -3.22 2.46 18.70
N GLY A 122 -2.40 3.30 19.32
CA GLY A 122 -2.35 3.48 20.78
C GLY A 122 -3.35 4.51 21.34
N ALA A 123 -4.06 5.27 20.49
CA ALA A 123 -4.84 6.45 20.87
C ALA A 123 -6.35 6.22 20.91
N GLY A 124 -6.80 5.11 21.50
CA GLY A 124 -8.22 4.73 21.64
C GLY A 124 -8.59 3.50 20.82
N ASP A 125 -9.87 3.13 20.79
CA ASP A 125 -10.34 1.89 20.16
C ASP A 125 -10.71 2.06 18.67
N GLU A 126 -11.17 3.25 18.27
CA GLU A 126 -11.68 3.54 16.93
C GLU A 126 -11.44 5.00 16.54
N HIS A 127 -11.15 5.23 15.26
CA HIS A 127 -10.95 6.53 14.65
C HIS A 127 -11.99 6.80 13.56
N LYS A 128 -12.43 8.05 13.43
CA LYS A 128 -13.24 8.48 12.29
C LYS A 128 -12.32 8.94 11.16
N VAL A 129 -12.46 8.35 9.99
CA VAL A 129 -11.69 8.74 8.80
C VAL A 129 -12.62 9.26 7.73
N GLU A 130 -12.42 10.52 7.35
CA GLU A 130 -13.17 11.15 6.27
C GLU A 130 -12.48 10.92 4.92
N HIS A 131 -13.29 10.59 3.92
CA HIS A 131 -12.86 10.61 2.52
C HIS A 131 -13.37 11.90 1.86
N PRO A 132 -12.62 12.53 0.92
CA PRO A 132 -13.02 13.81 0.31
C PRO A 132 -14.44 13.84 -0.27
N ASN A 133 -14.91 12.70 -0.79
CA ASN A 133 -16.24 12.58 -1.38
C ASN A 133 -17.36 12.33 -0.35
N CYS A 134 -17.06 12.02 0.92
CA CYS A 134 -18.07 11.69 1.91
C CYS A 134 -19.09 12.82 2.12
N ALA A 135 -18.62 14.07 2.23
CA ALA A 135 -19.50 15.23 2.40
C ALA A 135 -20.43 15.43 1.19
N TYR A 136 -19.89 15.25 -0.02
CA TYR A 136 -20.69 15.33 -1.25
C TYR A 136 -21.75 14.24 -1.32
N VAL A 137 -21.39 13.00 -1.01
CA VAL A 137 -22.35 11.88 -0.97
C VAL A 137 -23.41 12.07 0.11
N ALA A 138 -23.04 12.57 1.30
CA ALA A 138 -24.00 12.89 2.34
C ALA A 138 -25.01 13.96 1.89
N SER A 139 -24.53 15.01 1.21
CA SER A 139 -25.40 16.06 0.65
C SER A 139 -26.36 15.51 -0.41
N MET A 140 -25.85 14.75 -1.37
CA MET A 140 -26.66 14.11 -2.41
C MET A 140 -27.71 13.16 -1.79
N TRP A 141 -27.32 12.37 -0.79
CA TRP A 141 -28.23 11.47 -0.09
C TRP A 141 -29.33 12.23 0.64
N ASN A 142 -29.00 13.34 1.31
CA ASN A 142 -29.99 14.19 1.98
C ASN A 142 -30.97 14.86 1.01
N GLN A 143 -30.58 15.16 -0.23
CA GLN A 143 -31.46 15.75 -1.24
C GLN A 143 -32.52 14.76 -1.75
N GLN A 144 -32.22 13.46 -1.71
CA GLN A 144 -33.13 12.40 -2.16
C GLN A 144 -34.12 11.94 -1.08
N ARG A 145 -33.96 12.42 0.17
CA ARG A 145 -34.78 12.03 1.32
C ARG A 145 -35.88 13.07 1.58
N SER A 146 -37.07 12.61 1.95
CA SER A 146 -38.14 13.47 2.48
C SER A 146 -37.69 14.20 3.76
N GLU A 147 -38.30 15.36 4.03
CA GLU A 147 -37.97 16.19 5.21
C GLU A 147 -38.23 15.48 6.55
N ASP A 148 -39.15 14.50 6.57
CA ASP A 148 -39.48 13.68 7.74
C ASP A 148 -38.43 12.60 8.07
N ASN A 149 -37.40 12.44 7.25
CA ASN A 149 -36.33 11.47 7.50
C ASN A 149 -35.13 12.13 8.20
N PRO A 150 -34.41 11.37 9.07
CA PRO A 150 -33.16 11.84 9.61
C PRO A 150 -32.18 12.26 8.50
N ARG A 151 -31.53 13.40 8.68
CA ARG A 151 -30.49 13.93 7.79
C ARG A 151 -29.13 13.40 8.24
N ILE A 152 -28.29 13.06 7.28
CA ILE A 152 -26.88 12.70 7.52
C ILE A 152 -26.10 13.98 7.76
N SER A 153 -25.54 14.16 8.96
CA SER A 153 -24.67 15.29 9.29
C SER A 153 -23.21 15.01 8.95
N GLN A 154 -22.76 13.77 9.14
CA GLN A 154 -21.43 13.31 8.76
C GLN A 154 -21.48 11.89 8.20
N LEU A 155 -20.64 11.63 7.20
CA LEU A 155 -20.41 10.32 6.61
C LEU A 155 -18.91 10.03 6.68
N TYR A 156 -18.51 8.90 7.25
CA TYR A 156 -17.11 8.59 7.49
C TYR A 156 -16.88 7.08 7.57
N TYR A 157 -15.62 6.68 7.46
CA TYR A 157 -15.21 5.31 7.77
C TYR A 157 -14.87 5.20 9.25
N LYS A 158 -15.28 4.09 9.83
CA LYS A 158 -14.81 3.66 11.14
C LYS A 158 -13.51 2.87 10.95
N LEU A 159 -12.45 3.33 11.59
CA LEU A 159 -11.13 2.72 11.55
C LEU A 159 -10.79 2.20 12.95
N PRO A 160 -10.99 0.90 13.22
CA PRO A 160 -10.58 0.29 14.48
C PRO A 160 -9.06 0.36 14.66
N SER A 161 -8.60 0.62 15.88
CA SER A 161 -7.17 0.60 16.21
C SER A 161 -6.55 -0.78 15.99
N THR A 162 -7.34 -1.86 16.12
CA THR A 162 -6.91 -3.23 15.79
C THR A 162 -6.61 -3.41 14.30
N ALA A 163 -7.30 -2.71 13.40
CA ALA A 163 -6.97 -2.73 11.97
C ALA A 163 -5.63 -2.04 11.71
N LEU A 164 -5.31 -0.97 12.44
CA LEU A 164 -4.00 -0.31 12.38
C LEU A 164 -2.88 -1.22 12.90
N LEU A 165 -3.11 -1.91 14.02
CA LEU A 165 -2.19 -2.94 14.53
C LEU A 165 -1.98 -4.05 13.51
N GLY A 166 -3.03 -4.46 12.79
CA GLY A 166 -2.94 -5.43 11.70
C GLY A 166 -2.01 -4.95 10.57
N VAL A 167 -2.13 -3.69 10.13
CA VAL A 167 -1.22 -3.12 9.11
C VAL A 167 0.22 -3.11 9.62
N LEU A 168 0.45 -2.64 10.85
CA LEU A 168 1.79 -2.59 11.46
C LEU A 168 2.42 -3.98 11.55
N SER A 169 1.64 -4.97 11.96
CA SER A 169 2.06 -6.37 12.04
C SER A 169 2.43 -6.92 10.66
N ILE A 170 1.60 -6.68 9.63
CA ILE A 170 1.93 -7.11 8.26
C ILE A 170 3.24 -6.47 7.78
N VAL A 171 3.45 -5.17 8.01
CA VAL A 171 4.71 -4.52 7.61
C VAL A 171 5.91 -5.12 8.33
N ARG A 172 5.80 -5.49 9.61
CA ARG A 172 6.86 -6.21 10.34
C ARG A 172 7.10 -7.58 9.72
N THR A 173 6.05 -8.37 9.47
CA THR A 173 6.17 -9.70 8.85
C THR A 173 6.81 -9.61 7.46
N THR A 174 6.35 -8.68 6.62
CA THR A 174 6.96 -8.36 5.32
C THR A 174 8.45 -8.05 5.47
N LEU A 175 8.83 -7.27 6.49
CA LEU A 175 10.23 -6.97 6.73
C LEU A 175 11.04 -8.20 7.16
N VAL A 176 10.50 -9.05 8.04
CA VAL A 176 11.14 -10.33 8.43
C VAL A 176 11.39 -11.18 7.18
N GLU A 177 10.36 -11.39 6.36
CA GLU A 177 10.42 -12.21 5.15
C GLU A 177 11.43 -11.65 4.14
N MET A 178 11.41 -10.33 3.91
CA MET A 178 12.38 -9.66 3.05
C MET A 178 13.82 -9.83 3.56
N VAL A 179 14.04 -9.69 4.86
CA VAL A 179 15.38 -9.83 5.46
C VAL A 179 15.88 -11.26 5.33
N MET A 180 15.02 -12.26 5.55
CA MET A 180 15.39 -13.67 5.38
C MET A 180 15.72 -14.01 3.91
N ASP A 181 14.96 -13.49 2.96
CA ASP A 181 15.23 -13.69 1.53
C ASP A 181 16.50 -12.97 1.06
N MET A 182 16.76 -11.75 1.57
CA MET A 182 18.02 -11.05 1.30
C MET A 182 19.22 -11.78 1.90
N ALA A 183 19.05 -12.38 3.09
CA ALA A 183 20.09 -13.10 3.80
C ALA A 183 20.31 -14.53 3.26
N LYS A 184 19.44 -15.01 2.37
CA LYS A 184 19.54 -16.36 1.81
C LYS A 184 20.87 -16.50 1.05
N ASP A 185 21.67 -17.47 1.49
CA ASP A 185 23.00 -17.77 0.96
C ASP A 185 24.01 -16.60 1.09
N VAL A 186 23.73 -15.60 1.95
CA VAL A 186 24.63 -14.48 2.24
C VAL A 186 25.28 -14.69 3.61
N PRO A 187 26.63 -14.79 3.69
CA PRO A 187 27.33 -14.84 4.97
C PRO A 187 27.01 -13.61 5.84
N LEU A 188 26.97 -13.79 7.16
CA LEU A 188 26.57 -12.74 8.13
C LEU A 188 27.33 -11.41 8.00
N HIS A 189 28.59 -11.44 7.55
CA HIS A 189 29.47 -10.29 7.40
C HIS A 189 29.51 -9.75 5.95
N GLN A 190 28.53 -10.10 5.13
CA GLN A 190 28.46 -9.69 3.73
C GLN A 190 27.11 -9.04 3.45
N LEU A 191 27.15 -8.04 2.57
CA LEU A 191 25.95 -7.40 2.06
C LEU A 191 25.29 -8.27 0.98
N PRO A 192 23.94 -8.24 0.89
CA PRO A 192 23.26 -8.87 -0.22
C PRO A 192 23.56 -8.10 -1.50
N SER A 193 23.55 -8.78 -2.63
CA SER A 193 23.64 -8.10 -3.93
C SER A 193 22.41 -7.23 -4.15
N ARG A 194 22.55 -6.18 -4.97
CA ARG A 194 21.41 -5.36 -5.43
C ARG A 194 20.25 -6.22 -5.96
N LYS A 195 20.57 -7.26 -6.73
CA LYS A 195 19.58 -8.16 -7.33
C LYS A 195 18.79 -8.92 -6.26
N GLN A 196 19.45 -9.38 -5.20
CA GLN A 196 18.76 -10.05 -4.07
C GLN A 196 17.85 -9.07 -3.32
N ALA A 197 18.32 -7.86 -3.03
CA ALA A 197 17.52 -6.83 -2.37
C ALA A 197 16.29 -6.42 -3.21
N ASP A 198 16.48 -6.14 -4.51
CA ASP A 198 15.38 -5.79 -5.42
C ASP A 198 14.38 -6.98 -5.55
N ALA A 199 14.86 -8.22 -5.60
CA ALA A 199 14.00 -9.41 -5.66
C ALA A 199 13.15 -9.59 -4.39
N ALA A 200 13.75 -9.41 -3.20
CA ALA A 200 13.02 -9.52 -1.94
C ALA A 200 11.90 -8.47 -1.83
N VAL A 201 12.19 -7.21 -2.18
CA VAL A 201 11.16 -6.15 -2.20
C VAL A 201 10.04 -6.49 -3.18
N HIS A 202 10.38 -6.96 -4.37
CA HIS A 202 9.39 -7.32 -5.38
C HIS A 202 8.42 -8.40 -4.88
N VAL A 203 8.95 -9.49 -4.33
CA VAL A 203 8.15 -10.62 -3.83
C VAL A 203 7.19 -10.19 -2.73
N HIS A 204 7.67 -9.42 -1.75
CA HIS A 204 6.93 -9.20 -0.50
C HIS A 204 6.13 -7.89 -0.45
N VAL A 205 6.50 -6.88 -1.24
CA VAL A 205 5.84 -5.56 -1.22
C VAL A 205 4.90 -5.38 -2.41
N ASN A 206 5.38 -5.70 -3.61
CA ASN A 206 4.65 -5.41 -4.85
C ASN A 206 3.74 -6.57 -5.26
N GLY A 207 3.92 -7.76 -4.67
CA GLY A 207 3.23 -8.98 -5.07
C GLY A 207 3.59 -9.40 -6.51
N SER A 208 2.86 -10.39 -7.04
CA SER A 208 3.11 -11.04 -8.33
C SER A 208 2.90 -10.18 -9.58
N GLN A 209 2.78 -8.85 -9.47
CA GLN A 209 2.61 -7.96 -10.62
C GLN A 209 3.97 -7.42 -11.11
N TYR A 210 4.41 -7.98 -12.23
CA TYR A 210 5.51 -7.45 -13.04
C TYR A 210 4.94 -6.56 -14.15
N ASN A 211 5.18 -5.26 -14.10
CA ASN A 211 5.13 -4.41 -15.30
C ASN A 211 6.55 -4.28 -15.85
N VAL A 212 6.96 -5.20 -16.73
CA VAL A 212 8.20 -5.00 -17.51
C VAL A 212 7.84 -4.16 -18.73
N ASN A 213 8.27 -2.91 -18.75
CA ASN A 213 8.26 -2.14 -19.99
C ASN A 213 9.54 -2.50 -20.76
N VAL A 214 9.40 -3.30 -21.82
CA VAL A 214 10.51 -3.73 -22.66
C VAL A 214 10.46 -2.93 -23.95
N ASP A 215 11.35 -1.93 -24.09
CA ASP A 215 11.39 -1.06 -25.27
C ASP A 215 11.71 -1.83 -26.57
N THR A 216 12.49 -2.94 -26.48
CA THR A 216 12.70 -3.89 -27.58
C THR A 216 13.20 -5.25 -27.04
N ASN A 217 12.52 -6.35 -27.35
CA ASN A 217 13.09 -7.71 -27.27
C ASN A 217 12.56 -8.60 -28.40
N ALA A 218 13.45 -9.35 -29.03
CA ALA A 218 13.14 -10.37 -30.03
C ALA A 218 13.24 -11.79 -29.43
N GLY A 219 12.65 -12.01 -28.25
CA GLY A 219 12.73 -13.28 -27.52
C GLY A 219 11.52 -13.56 -26.63
N ILE A 220 11.30 -14.84 -26.32
CA ILE A 220 10.17 -15.35 -25.52
C ILE A 220 10.28 -14.84 -24.07
N ILE A 221 9.31 -14.04 -23.64
CA ILE A 221 9.21 -13.55 -22.25
C ILE A 221 8.32 -14.53 -21.47
N GLY A 222 8.96 -15.38 -20.66
CA GLY A 222 8.30 -16.22 -19.65
C GLY A 222 7.81 -17.58 -20.15
N GLN A 223 8.52 -18.65 -19.78
CA GLN A 223 7.99 -20.01 -19.81
C GLN A 223 7.87 -20.53 -18.37
N GLY A 224 6.64 -20.78 -17.95
CA GLY A 224 6.31 -21.43 -16.69
C GLY A 224 4.86 -21.92 -16.76
N THR A 225 4.56 -23.01 -16.05
CA THR A 225 3.27 -23.74 -16.15
C THR A 225 2.03 -22.89 -15.83
N HIS A 226 2.21 -21.71 -15.22
CA HIS A 226 1.16 -20.74 -14.88
C HIS A 226 1.38 -19.35 -15.49
N ALA A 227 2.26 -19.22 -16.47
CA ALA A 227 2.47 -17.95 -17.17
C ALA A 227 1.29 -17.65 -18.09
N SER A 228 0.69 -16.46 -17.95
CA SER A 228 -0.32 -15.91 -18.87
C SER A 228 0.19 -14.60 -19.43
N GLN A 229 0.20 -14.48 -20.76
CA GLN A 229 0.63 -13.28 -21.46
C GLN A 229 -0.56 -12.69 -22.25
N THR A 230 -0.82 -11.40 -22.09
CA THR A 230 -1.77 -10.65 -22.92
C THR A 230 -1.00 -9.61 -23.72
N GLN A 231 -0.93 -9.79 -25.04
CA GLN A 231 -0.30 -8.83 -25.94
C GLN A 231 -1.37 -8.01 -26.65
N THR A 232 -1.42 -6.70 -26.37
CA THR A 232 -2.28 -5.75 -27.09
C THR A 232 -1.44 -5.10 -28.19
N GLY A 233 -1.57 -5.60 -29.41
CA GLY A 233 -1.00 -4.95 -30.59
C GLY A 233 -1.82 -3.71 -30.96
N VAL A 234 -1.14 -2.59 -31.21
CA VAL A 234 -1.75 -1.44 -31.89
C VAL A 234 -1.94 -1.83 -33.36
N PRO A 235 -3.12 -1.66 -33.98
CA PRO A 235 -3.32 -2.01 -35.38
C PRO A 235 -2.42 -1.17 -36.29
N ASP A 236 -1.67 -1.84 -37.16
CA ASP A 236 -0.79 -1.21 -38.14
C ASP A 236 -1.64 -0.43 -39.17
N HIS A 237 -1.39 0.87 -39.29
CA HIS A 237 -2.10 1.75 -40.23
C HIS A 237 -1.57 1.67 -41.67
N THR A 238 -0.76 0.66 -42.02
CA THR A 238 -0.10 0.56 -43.33
C THR A 238 -0.63 -0.56 -44.25
N ALA A 239 -1.86 -1.04 -44.03
CA ALA A 239 -2.51 -1.95 -44.98
C ALA A 239 -2.84 -1.23 -46.31
N THR A 240 -1.99 -1.44 -47.32
CA THR A 240 -2.25 -1.01 -48.71
C THR A 240 -3.33 -1.92 -49.31
N PRO A 241 -4.38 -1.39 -49.98
CA PRO A 241 -5.45 -2.23 -50.53
C PRO A 241 -4.96 -3.04 -51.75
N PRO A 242 -5.51 -4.25 -51.99
CA PRO A 242 -5.09 -5.10 -53.09
C PRO A 242 -5.54 -4.55 -54.45
N ALA A 243 -4.64 -4.60 -55.43
CA ALA A 243 -4.89 -4.22 -56.81
C ALA A 243 -5.96 -5.13 -57.45
N THR A 244 -6.99 -4.51 -58.02
CA THR A 244 -8.02 -5.18 -58.81
C THR A 244 -7.47 -5.48 -60.21
N HIS A 245 -7.33 -6.76 -60.56
CA HIS A 245 -7.11 -7.16 -61.96
C HIS A 245 -8.48 -7.34 -62.64
N VAL A 246 -8.68 -6.59 -63.73
CA VAL A 246 -9.62 -6.86 -64.83
C VAL A 246 -8.78 -7.25 -66.04
#